data_AF-A0A940LCH3-F1
#
_entry.id   AF-A0A940LCH3-F1
#
_cell.length_a   1.000
_cell.length_b   1.000
_cell.length_c   1.000
_cell.angle_alpha   90.00
_cell.angle_beta   90.00
_cell.angle_gamma   90.00
#
_symmetry.space_group_name_H-M   'P 1'
#
loop_
_entity.id
_entity.type
_entity.pdbx_description
1 polymer ?
#
loop_
_entity_poly.entity_id
_entity_poly.type
_entity_poly.pdbx_seq_one_letter_code
_entity_poly.pdbx_strand_id
1 'polypeptide(L)'
;MNTQQIIELYRPAIIQIATQTSTGTGFYVKEFDLIVTNEHVVSKNAEVTIQGRLFEKRLARVWYTDKKHDLAFLEPPKEVQLPLVKLGNYENTKDGDVVVAIGHPFGLNYTATQGVISKVDRIRDGVKYIQIDAAINPGNSGGPLVNKEGEIIGINSFIIRGGDNLGFALPVSYLRESLELYVPHRGEPSTRCHSCNNLVFPSNIEATKYCPFCGTEVKLPQMPEREAKPVGISKTVEEILNELGKDVKLARDGNNNWSVKEGAAKIKINYNPDNYFVAGDAYLCQLPADYAQIKPLYQFLLKENYKLDSLVLSCVRQNIVLSCIMYDLDMTKEAGIEMFRELFQKADYYDNILE
;
A
#
# COMPACT_ATOMS: atom_id res chain seq x y z
N MET A 1 -24.75 -12.95 -5.60
CA MET A 1 -24.50 -12.16 -4.38
C MET A 1 -24.91 -10.72 -4.65
N ASN A 2 -25.42 -10.02 -3.65
CA ASN A 2 -25.59 -8.57 -3.75
C ASN A 2 -24.25 -7.86 -3.46
N THR A 3 -24.17 -6.57 -3.76
CA THR A 3 -22.94 -5.78 -3.61
C THR A 3 -22.44 -5.71 -2.18
N GLN A 4 -23.33 -5.65 -1.20
CA GLN A 4 -22.96 -5.63 0.22
C GLN A 4 -22.26 -6.94 0.64
N GLN A 5 -22.79 -8.08 0.21
CA GLN A 5 -22.18 -9.39 0.46
C GLN A 5 -20.79 -9.51 -0.20
N ILE A 6 -20.62 -8.96 -1.40
CA ILE A 6 -19.30 -8.90 -2.06
C ILE A 6 -18.34 -8.03 -1.24
N ILE A 7 -18.77 -6.86 -0.78
CA ILE A 7 -17.95 -5.98 0.05
C ILE A 7 -17.50 -6.67 1.34
N GLU A 8 -18.41 -7.37 2.02
CA GLU A 8 -18.11 -8.08 3.27
C GLU A 8 -17.11 -9.22 3.05
N LEU A 9 -17.23 -9.95 1.95
CA LEU A 9 -16.30 -11.01 1.55
C LEU A 9 -14.90 -10.45 1.27
N TYR A 10 -14.81 -9.33 0.54
CA TYR A 10 -13.53 -8.80 0.06
C TYR A 10 -12.84 -7.87 1.05
N ARG A 11 -13.56 -7.18 1.94
CA ARG A 11 -12.95 -6.26 2.93
C ARG A 11 -11.78 -6.87 3.72
N PRO A 12 -11.82 -8.14 4.19
CA PRO A 12 -10.67 -8.78 4.81
C PRO A 12 -9.64 -9.39 3.83
N ALA A 13 -9.97 -9.54 2.55
CA ALA A 13 -9.12 -10.13 1.50
C ALA A 13 -8.28 -9.09 0.75
N ILE A 14 -8.66 -7.82 0.83
CA ILE A 14 -7.96 -6.71 0.18
C ILE A 14 -6.72 -6.31 0.99
N ILE A 15 -5.64 -6.06 0.26
CA ILE A 15 -4.33 -5.70 0.79
C ILE A 15 -3.94 -4.34 0.25
N GLN A 16 -3.64 -3.40 1.14
CA GLN A 16 -3.05 -2.11 0.81
C GLN A 16 -1.58 -2.35 0.41
N ILE A 17 -1.12 -1.70 -0.65
CA ILE A 17 0.26 -1.79 -1.12
C ILE A 17 0.84 -0.39 -1.26
N ALA A 18 2.04 -0.18 -0.73
CA ALA A 18 2.75 1.08 -0.82
C ALA A 18 4.23 0.89 -1.14
N THR A 19 4.74 1.87 -1.88
CA THR A 19 6.15 2.14 -2.11
C THR A 19 6.41 3.61 -1.76
N GLN A 20 7.66 4.05 -1.85
CA GLN A 20 7.99 5.46 -1.61
C GLN A 20 7.30 6.43 -2.59
N THR A 21 6.89 5.95 -3.77
CA THR A 21 6.40 6.81 -4.86
C THR A 21 5.02 6.43 -5.37
N SER A 22 4.44 5.33 -4.90
CA SER A 22 3.19 4.76 -5.42
C SER A 22 2.43 4.01 -4.35
N THR A 23 1.10 4.02 -4.45
CA THR A 23 0.21 3.24 -3.59
C THR A 23 -0.87 2.59 -4.45
N GLY A 24 -1.41 1.47 -3.99
CA GLY A 24 -2.45 0.74 -4.70
C GLY A 24 -3.04 -0.37 -3.86
N THR A 25 -3.75 -1.25 -4.54
CA THR A 25 -4.47 -2.37 -3.96
C THR A 25 -3.91 -3.68 -4.49
N GLY A 26 -3.99 -4.73 -3.69
CA GLY A 26 -3.84 -6.11 -4.14
C GLY A 26 -4.81 -7.04 -3.43
N PHE A 27 -4.78 -8.30 -3.84
CA PHE A 27 -5.58 -9.37 -3.26
C PHE A 27 -4.80 -10.68 -3.27
N TYR A 28 -5.10 -11.57 -2.32
CA TYR A 28 -4.41 -12.85 -2.19
C TYR A 28 -5.08 -13.94 -3.02
N VAL A 29 -4.30 -14.67 -3.82
CA VAL A 29 -4.77 -15.82 -4.60
C VAL A 29 -4.19 -17.10 -4.01
N LYS A 30 -4.98 -17.74 -3.13
CA LYS A 30 -4.51 -18.87 -2.31
C LYS A 30 -3.98 -20.05 -3.11
N GLU A 31 -4.62 -20.39 -4.23
CA GLU A 31 -4.19 -21.50 -5.10
C GLU A 31 -2.71 -21.39 -5.49
N PHE A 32 -2.25 -20.15 -5.68
CA PHE A 32 -0.88 -19.84 -6.08
C PHE A 32 -0.03 -19.29 -4.94
N ASP A 33 -0.59 -19.12 -3.75
CA ASP A 33 0.06 -18.53 -2.58
C ASP A 33 0.80 -17.22 -2.89
N LEU A 34 0.12 -16.31 -3.59
CA LEU A 34 0.68 -15.02 -4.03
C LEU A 34 -0.32 -13.90 -3.83
N ILE A 35 0.18 -12.70 -3.52
CA ILE A 35 -0.59 -11.46 -3.63
C ILE A 35 -0.45 -10.94 -5.05
N VAL A 36 -1.57 -10.59 -5.68
CA VAL A 36 -1.62 -10.00 -7.02
C VAL A 36 -1.87 -8.50 -6.92
N THR A 37 -1.16 -7.72 -7.73
CA THR A 37 -1.36 -6.28 -7.92
C THR A 37 -0.88 -5.86 -9.31
N ASN A 38 -0.83 -4.56 -9.59
CA ASN A 38 -0.25 -4.03 -10.82
C ASN A 38 1.27 -3.80 -10.72
N GLU A 39 1.95 -3.87 -11.86
CA GLU A 39 3.39 -3.60 -11.96
C GLU A 39 3.71 -2.14 -11.62
N HIS A 40 2.89 -1.20 -12.09
CA HIS A 40 3.11 0.22 -11.80
C HIS A 40 2.90 0.56 -10.31
N VAL A 41 2.09 -0.22 -9.57
CA VAL A 41 1.91 -0.05 -8.12
C VAL A 41 3.20 -0.36 -7.38
N VAL A 42 3.90 -1.44 -7.76
CA VAL A 42 5.21 -1.77 -7.17
C VAL A 42 6.34 -0.89 -7.70
N SER A 43 6.13 -0.14 -8.79
CA SER A 43 7.04 0.91 -9.28
C SER A 43 8.49 0.45 -9.43
N LYS A 44 8.70 -0.78 -9.91
CA LYS A 44 10.02 -1.42 -10.07
C LYS A 44 10.79 -1.65 -8.76
N ASN A 45 10.13 -1.57 -7.61
CA ASN A 45 10.72 -1.94 -6.33
C ASN A 45 10.75 -3.46 -6.22
N ALA A 46 11.78 -3.95 -5.55
CA ALA A 46 11.98 -5.37 -5.32
C ALA A 46 11.30 -5.84 -4.02
N GLU A 47 10.86 -4.90 -3.21
CA GLU A 47 10.16 -5.09 -1.96
C GLU A 47 9.23 -3.91 -1.76
N VAL A 48 8.04 -4.18 -1.22
CA VAL A 48 7.00 -3.17 -0.99
C VAL A 48 6.43 -3.31 0.41
N THR A 49 5.78 -2.27 0.89
CA THR A 49 5.01 -2.35 2.13
C THR A 49 3.62 -2.88 1.81
N ILE A 50 3.16 -3.85 2.60
CA ILE A 50 1.78 -4.36 2.57
C ILE A 50 1.10 -4.18 3.93
N GLN A 51 -0.21 -3.96 3.92
CA GLN A 51 -1.05 -3.97 5.11
C GLN A 51 -2.42 -4.55 4.76
N GLY A 52 -2.95 -5.42 5.61
CA GLY A 52 -4.29 -5.99 5.45
C GLY A 52 -5.18 -5.66 6.63
N ARG A 53 -6.43 -6.08 6.57
CA ARG A 53 -7.32 -6.01 7.74
C ARG A 53 -6.93 -7.00 8.84
N LEU A 54 -6.36 -8.14 8.44
CA LEU A 54 -6.03 -9.26 9.33
C LEU A 54 -4.56 -9.26 9.78
N PHE A 55 -3.76 -8.30 9.32
CA PHE A 55 -2.35 -8.22 9.64
C PHE A 55 -1.84 -6.78 9.54
N GLU A 56 -0.90 -6.44 10.41
CA GLU A 56 -0.28 -5.11 10.47
C GLU A 56 0.66 -4.84 9.27
N LYS A 57 1.06 -3.58 9.13
CA LYS A 57 2.04 -3.13 8.14
C LYS A 57 3.28 -4.06 8.19
N ARG A 58 3.72 -4.58 7.04
CA ARG A 58 4.97 -5.36 6.92
C ARG A 58 5.57 -5.24 5.52
N LEU A 59 6.83 -5.63 5.37
CA LEU A 59 7.49 -5.73 4.06
C LEU A 59 7.09 -7.03 3.35
N ALA A 60 6.96 -6.96 2.03
CA ALA A 60 6.72 -8.10 1.16
C ALA A 60 7.63 -8.05 -0.06
N ARG A 61 8.23 -9.20 -0.37
CA ARG A 61 9.07 -9.38 -1.54
C ARG A 61 8.24 -9.33 -2.82
N VAL A 62 8.74 -8.63 -3.84
CA VAL A 62 8.23 -8.71 -5.21
C VAL A 62 8.94 -9.84 -5.93
N TRP A 63 8.19 -10.85 -6.37
CA TRP A 63 8.76 -12.02 -7.02
C TRP A 63 8.66 -11.97 -8.54
N TYR A 64 7.58 -11.40 -9.06
CA TYR A 64 7.31 -11.40 -10.49
C TYR A 64 6.79 -10.03 -10.93
N THR A 65 7.21 -9.59 -12.11
CA THR A 65 6.66 -8.41 -12.79
C THR A 65 6.37 -8.71 -14.26
N ASP A 66 5.26 -8.18 -14.76
CA ASP A 66 4.87 -8.21 -16.17
C ASP A 66 4.46 -6.81 -16.60
N LYS A 67 5.36 -6.12 -17.30
CA LYS A 67 5.09 -4.77 -17.81
C LYS A 67 4.02 -4.75 -18.90
N LYS A 68 3.88 -5.83 -19.68
CA LYS A 68 2.94 -5.89 -20.81
C LYS A 68 1.50 -5.99 -20.32
N HIS A 69 1.27 -6.81 -19.31
CA HIS A 69 -0.05 -6.98 -18.70
C HIS A 69 -0.24 -6.15 -17.43
N ASP A 70 0.76 -5.36 -17.03
CA ASP A 70 0.75 -4.54 -15.82
C ASP A 70 0.41 -5.38 -14.57
N LEU A 71 1.11 -6.50 -14.37
CA LEU A 71 0.92 -7.39 -13.23
C LEU A 71 2.19 -7.50 -12.38
N ALA A 72 2.03 -7.67 -11.08
CA ALA A 72 3.09 -8.07 -10.17
C ALA A 72 2.60 -9.07 -9.12
N PHE A 73 3.48 -9.98 -8.71
CA PHE A 73 3.21 -10.96 -7.66
C PHE A 73 4.12 -10.75 -6.46
N LEU A 74 3.51 -10.72 -5.27
CA LEU A 74 4.19 -10.46 -4.00
C LEU A 74 4.08 -11.67 -3.06
N GLU A 75 5.03 -11.77 -2.14
CA GLU A 75 5.00 -12.74 -1.05
C GLU A 75 3.84 -12.45 -0.08
N PRO A 76 2.98 -13.43 0.22
CA PRO A 76 1.94 -13.29 1.22
C PRO A 76 2.48 -13.44 2.66
N PRO A 77 1.79 -12.89 3.67
CA PRO A 77 2.10 -13.15 5.07
C PRO A 77 1.84 -14.62 5.43
N LYS A 78 2.88 -15.38 5.78
CA LYS A 78 2.81 -16.83 6.04
C LYS A 78 2.03 -17.19 7.30
N GLU A 79 1.98 -16.31 8.29
CA GLU A 79 1.34 -16.58 9.58
C GLU A 79 -0.16 -16.22 9.61
N VAL A 80 -0.72 -15.72 8.51
CA VAL A 80 -2.06 -15.11 8.47
C VAL A 80 -2.96 -15.87 7.53
N GLN A 81 -4.09 -16.34 8.05
CA GLN A 81 -5.11 -16.97 7.22
C GLN A 81 -5.94 -15.90 6.51
N LEU A 82 -5.62 -15.66 5.23
CA LEU A 82 -6.38 -14.73 4.40
C LEU A 82 -7.64 -15.39 3.81
N PRO A 83 -8.74 -14.62 3.62
CA PRO A 83 -9.97 -15.13 3.03
C PRO A 83 -9.77 -15.70 1.63
N LEU A 84 -10.61 -16.67 1.27
CA LEU A 84 -10.61 -17.28 -0.05
C LEU A 84 -11.38 -16.41 -1.04
N VAL A 85 -10.70 -15.97 -2.09
CA VAL A 85 -11.33 -15.38 -3.28
C VAL A 85 -11.13 -16.34 -4.46
N LYS A 86 -12.09 -16.36 -5.39
CA LYS A 86 -12.08 -17.24 -6.55
C LYS A 86 -11.81 -16.45 -7.81
N LEU A 87 -11.03 -17.01 -8.72
CA LEU A 87 -10.90 -16.49 -10.08
C LEU A 87 -12.07 -17.00 -10.93
N GLY A 88 -12.85 -16.08 -11.50
CA GLY A 88 -13.99 -16.39 -12.37
C GLY A 88 -13.55 -16.70 -13.80
N ASN A 89 -14.49 -16.94 -14.71
CA ASN A 89 -14.18 -17.19 -16.12
C ASN A 89 -14.44 -15.95 -16.99
N TYR A 90 -13.39 -15.42 -17.61
CA TYR A 90 -13.47 -14.29 -18.53
C TYR A 90 -14.38 -14.59 -19.74
N GLU A 91 -14.34 -15.80 -20.29
CA GLU A 91 -15.11 -16.17 -21.50
C GLU A 91 -16.64 -16.15 -21.27
N ASN A 92 -17.07 -16.18 -20.01
CA ASN A 92 -18.49 -16.09 -19.65
C ASN A 92 -18.96 -14.64 -19.48
N THR A 93 -18.03 -13.68 -19.50
CA THR A 93 -18.28 -12.27 -19.22
C THR A 93 -18.90 -11.59 -20.44
N LYS A 94 -19.93 -10.77 -20.23
CA LYS A 94 -20.68 -10.11 -21.31
C LYS A 94 -20.82 -8.61 -21.08
N ASP A 95 -20.96 -7.88 -22.18
CA ASP A 95 -21.38 -6.48 -22.15
C ASP A 95 -22.70 -6.38 -21.34
N GLY A 96 -22.77 -5.45 -20.38
CA GLY A 96 -23.91 -5.24 -19.49
C GLY A 96 -23.88 -6.03 -18.18
N ASP A 97 -22.94 -6.96 -17.98
CA ASP A 97 -22.82 -7.67 -16.70
C ASP A 97 -22.47 -6.69 -15.56
N VAL A 98 -23.14 -6.87 -14.42
CA VAL A 98 -22.89 -6.07 -13.21
C VAL A 98 -21.59 -6.49 -12.55
N VAL A 99 -20.77 -5.50 -12.22
CA VAL A 99 -19.46 -5.68 -11.61
C VAL A 99 -19.25 -4.74 -10.43
N VAL A 100 -18.36 -5.15 -9.53
CA VAL A 100 -17.91 -4.33 -8.41
C VAL A 100 -16.39 -4.18 -8.50
N ALA A 101 -15.92 -2.94 -8.63
CA ALA A 101 -14.50 -2.62 -8.54
C ALA A 101 -14.16 -2.28 -7.10
N ILE A 102 -13.10 -2.90 -6.57
CA ILE A 102 -12.71 -2.78 -5.17
C ILE A 102 -11.29 -2.24 -5.06
N GLY A 103 -11.08 -1.31 -4.13
CA GLY A 103 -9.78 -0.73 -3.81
C GLY A 103 -9.66 -0.31 -2.34
N HIS A 104 -8.44 -0.30 -1.85
CA HIS A 104 -8.07 0.26 -0.55
C HIS A 104 -6.56 0.53 -0.62
N PRO A 105 -6.12 1.72 -1.07
CA PRO A 105 -4.70 2.09 -1.02
C PRO A 105 -4.33 2.66 0.34
N PHE A 106 -3.02 2.70 0.63
CA PHE A 106 -2.51 3.32 1.85
C PHE A 106 -2.95 4.77 2.03
N GLY A 107 -3.45 5.09 3.21
CA GLY A 107 -3.83 6.45 3.59
C GLY A 107 -5.15 6.95 3.02
N LEU A 108 -5.91 6.11 2.30
CA LEU A 108 -7.28 6.41 1.86
C LEU A 108 -8.24 5.33 2.36
N ASN A 109 -9.54 5.64 2.30
CA ASN A 109 -10.57 4.72 2.73
C ASN A 109 -10.76 3.57 1.73
N TYR A 110 -11.23 2.44 2.24
CA TYR A 110 -11.76 1.35 1.41
C TYR A 110 -12.88 1.87 0.49
N THR A 111 -12.77 1.57 -0.79
CA THR A 111 -13.72 1.96 -1.83
C THR A 111 -14.22 0.72 -2.56
N ALA A 112 -15.54 0.64 -2.73
CA ALA A 112 -16.17 -0.34 -3.61
C ALA A 112 -17.20 0.39 -4.48
N THR A 113 -17.06 0.27 -5.79
CA THR A 113 -17.90 0.96 -6.77
C THR A 113 -18.57 -0.07 -7.66
N GLN A 114 -19.89 0.00 -7.74
CA GLN A 114 -20.67 -0.85 -8.62
C GLN A 114 -20.82 -0.16 -9.98
N GLY A 115 -20.76 -0.95 -11.04
CA GLY A 115 -21.11 -0.53 -12.39
C GLY A 115 -21.45 -1.73 -13.26
N VAL A 116 -21.35 -1.55 -14.56
CA VAL A 116 -21.50 -2.59 -15.58
C VAL A 116 -20.29 -2.62 -16.49
N ILE A 117 -20.15 -3.75 -17.18
CA ILE A 117 -19.19 -3.88 -18.27
C ILE A 117 -19.74 -3.16 -19.49
N SER A 118 -19.13 -2.04 -19.85
CA SER A 118 -19.47 -1.32 -21.07
C SER A 118 -18.95 -2.03 -22.32
N LYS A 119 -17.77 -2.68 -22.22
CA LYS A 119 -17.19 -3.48 -23.31
C LYS A 119 -16.19 -4.51 -22.79
N VAL A 120 -16.38 -5.80 -23.12
CA VAL A 120 -15.48 -6.88 -22.67
C VAL A 120 -14.11 -6.86 -23.35
N ASP A 121 -14.05 -6.69 -24.68
CA ASP A 121 -12.82 -6.81 -25.47
C ASP A 121 -12.34 -5.47 -26.06
N ARG A 122 -12.00 -4.49 -25.20
CA ARG A 122 -11.39 -3.24 -25.69
C ARG A 122 -9.89 -3.42 -25.85
N ILE A 123 -9.42 -3.44 -27.10
CA ILE A 123 -7.99 -3.64 -27.41
C ILE A 123 -7.22 -2.33 -27.26
N ARG A 124 -6.10 -2.37 -26.53
CA ARG A 124 -5.13 -1.29 -26.41
C ARG A 124 -3.73 -1.89 -26.39
N ASP A 125 -2.84 -1.40 -27.25
CA ASP A 125 -1.44 -1.83 -27.35
C ASP A 125 -1.28 -3.36 -27.48
N GLY A 126 -2.24 -4.01 -28.17
CA GLY A 126 -2.27 -5.46 -28.37
C GLY A 126 -2.78 -6.29 -27.18
N VAL A 127 -3.25 -5.65 -26.10
CA VAL A 127 -3.85 -6.30 -24.93
C VAL A 127 -5.34 -5.98 -24.86
N LYS A 128 -6.16 -6.99 -24.52
CA LYS A 128 -7.61 -6.83 -24.32
C LYS A 128 -7.88 -6.34 -22.89
N TYR A 129 -8.80 -5.40 -22.75
CA TYR A 129 -9.24 -4.86 -21.47
C TYR A 129 -10.76 -4.87 -21.36
N ILE A 130 -11.26 -5.16 -20.16
CA ILE A 130 -12.65 -4.98 -19.78
C ILE A 130 -12.84 -3.49 -19.49
N GLN A 131 -13.65 -2.83 -20.31
CA GLN A 131 -14.11 -1.48 -20.06
C GLN A 131 -15.35 -1.51 -19.16
N ILE A 132 -15.33 -0.70 -18.10
CA ILE A 132 -16.41 -0.59 -17.12
C ILE A 132 -16.79 0.87 -16.89
N ASP A 133 -18.02 1.10 -16.44
CA ASP A 133 -18.49 2.41 -15.99
C ASP A 133 -18.45 2.59 -14.46
N ALA A 134 -18.04 1.55 -13.73
CA ALA A 134 -17.78 1.65 -12.30
C ALA A 134 -16.66 2.67 -12.07
N ALA A 135 -16.87 3.58 -11.11
CA ALA A 135 -15.88 4.62 -10.82
C ALA A 135 -14.55 4.00 -10.36
N ILE A 136 -13.49 4.22 -11.15
CA ILE A 136 -12.11 3.85 -10.82
C ILE A 136 -11.36 5.12 -10.44
N ASN A 137 -10.87 5.17 -9.20
CA ASN A 137 -10.08 6.28 -8.69
C ASN A 137 -8.65 5.82 -8.36
N PRO A 138 -7.68 6.75 -8.24
CA PRO A 138 -6.37 6.43 -7.70
C PRO A 138 -6.52 5.62 -6.41
N GLY A 139 -5.95 4.41 -6.42
CA GLY A 139 -6.09 3.48 -5.31
C GLY A 139 -6.75 2.15 -5.64
N ASN A 140 -7.68 2.12 -6.60
CA ASN A 140 -8.29 0.88 -7.06
C ASN A 140 -7.33 0.03 -7.90
N SER A 141 -6.28 0.63 -8.48
CA SER A 141 -5.27 -0.06 -9.29
C SER A 141 -4.67 -1.24 -8.52
N GLY A 142 -4.68 -2.41 -9.16
CA GLY A 142 -4.24 -3.70 -8.65
C GLY A 142 -5.30 -4.45 -7.85
N GLY A 143 -6.41 -3.79 -7.49
CA GLY A 143 -7.56 -4.39 -6.84
C GLY A 143 -8.43 -5.23 -7.80
N PRO A 144 -9.30 -6.10 -7.26
CA PRO A 144 -10.11 -6.99 -8.07
C PRO A 144 -11.31 -6.29 -8.70
N LEU A 145 -11.66 -6.72 -9.92
CA LEU A 145 -12.96 -6.51 -10.53
C LEU A 145 -13.78 -7.80 -10.36
N VAL A 146 -14.92 -7.69 -9.68
CA VAL A 146 -15.67 -8.84 -9.17
C VAL A 146 -17.06 -8.92 -9.83
N ASN A 147 -17.46 -10.11 -10.27
CA ASN A 147 -18.81 -10.37 -10.81
C ASN A 147 -19.87 -10.56 -9.70
N LYS A 148 -21.13 -10.74 -10.09
CA LYS A 148 -22.24 -10.98 -9.15
C LYS A 148 -22.11 -12.29 -8.36
N GLU A 149 -21.32 -13.26 -8.83
CA GLU A 149 -21.01 -14.51 -8.14
C GLU A 149 -19.95 -14.34 -7.03
N GLY A 150 -19.31 -13.16 -6.94
CA GLY A 150 -18.21 -12.90 -6.01
C GLY A 150 -16.85 -13.37 -6.53
N GLU A 151 -16.75 -13.69 -7.82
CA GLU A 151 -15.54 -14.16 -8.47
C GLU A 151 -14.80 -13.01 -9.17
N ILE A 152 -13.48 -13.05 -9.13
CA ILE A 152 -12.60 -12.07 -9.77
C ILE A 152 -12.57 -12.35 -11.27
N ILE A 153 -13.07 -11.41 -12.07
CA ILE A 153 -13.05 -11.49 -13.54
C ILE A 153 -12.00 -10.58 -14.18
N GLY A 154 -11.40 -9.69 -13.40
CA GLY A 154 -10.29 -8.86 -13.84
C GLY A 154 -9.57 -8.13 -12.71
N ILE A 155 -8.58 -7.32 -13.09
CA ILE A 155 -7.73 -6.53 -12.21
C ILE A 155 -7.84 -5.08 -12.64
N ASN A 156 -8.35 -4.21 -11.77
CA ASN A 156 -8.51 -2.79 -12.05
C ASN A 156 -7.12 -2.20 -12.36
N SER A 157 -6.97 -1.48 -13.49
CA SER A 157 -5.64 -1.02 -13.93
C SER A 157 -5.60 0.51 -14.13
N PHE A 158 -6.33 1.06 -15.11
CA PHE A 158 -6.24 2.48 -15.45
C PHE A 158 -7.59 3.10 -15.83
N ILE A 159 -7.59 4.43 -15.91
CA ILE A 159 -8.67 5.26 -16.49
C ILE A 159 -8.13 6.05 -17.68
N ILE A 160 -9.03 6.54 -18.54
CA ILE A 160 -8.69 7.58 -19.51
C ILE A 160 -9.08 8.93 -18.91
N ARG A 161 -8.09 9.81 -18.72
CA ARG A 161 -8.32 11.18 -18.21
C ARG A 161 -9.24 11.95 -19.15
N GLY A 162 -10.29 12.57 -18.61
CA GLY A 162 -11.30 13.30 -19.38
C GLY A 162 -12.39 12.44 -20.02
N GLY A 163 -12.36 11.11 -19.82
CA GLY A 163 -13.50 10.24 -20.06
C GLY A 163 -14.26 10.03 -18.74
N ASP A 164 -15.44 10.61 -18.61
CA ASP A 164 -16.28 10.40 -17.43
C ASP A 164 -16.63 8.91 -17.30
N ASN A 165 -16.35 8.33 -16.13
CA ASN A 165 -16.63 6.93 -15.80
C ASN A 165 -16.10 5.92 -16.84
N LEU A 166 -14.85 6.06 -17.27
CA LEU A 166 -14.22 5.13 -18.21
C LEU A 166 -13.04 4.38 -17.57
N GLY A 167 -13.38 3.31 -16.85
CA GLY A 167 -12.43 2.42 -16.18
C GLY A 167 -12.03 1.22 -17.05
N PHE A 168 -10.83 0.71 -16.82
CA PHE A 168 -10.30 -0.47 -17.51
C PHE A 168 -9.71 -1.46 -16.52
N ALA A 169 -10.08 -2.73 -16.69
CA ALA A 169 -9.52 -3.86 -15.96
C ALA A 169 -8.88 -4.86 -16.91
N LEU A 170 -7.74 -5.41 -16.50
CA LEU A 170 -7.10 -6.53 -17.20
C LEU A 170 -7.94 -7.80 -16.95
N PRO A 171 -8.35 -8.54 -18.01
CA PRO A 171 -9.01 -9.83 -17.87
C PRO A 171 -8.27 -10.82 -16.97
N VAL A 172 -9.03 -11.60 -16.18
CA VAL A 172 -8.47 -12.66 -15.32
C VAL A 172 -7.76 -13.76 -16.12
N SER A 173 -8.04 -13.91 -17.42
CA SER A 173 -7.33 -14.83 -18.32
C SER A 173 -5.84 -14.52 -18.43
N TYR A 174 -5.46 -13.24 -18.58
CA TYR A 174 -4.04 -12.83 -18.57
C TYR A 174 -3.37 -13.05 -17.21
N LEU A 175 -4.13 -12.87 -16.13
CA LEU A 175 -3.64 -13.19 -14.79
C LEU A 175 -3.36 -14.69 -14.65
N ARG A 176 -4.29 -15.56 -15.07
CA ARG A 176 -4.09 -17.02 -15.05
C ARG A 176 -2.85 -17.42 -15.85
N GLU A 177 -2.73 -16.92 -17.08
CA GLU A 177 -1.56 -17.17 -17.93
C GLU A 177 -0.26 -16.77 -17.24
N SER A 178 -0.23 -15.60 -16.60
CA SER A 178 0.96 -15.12 -15.88
C SER A 178 1.25 -15.94 -14.62
N LEU A 179 0.22 -16.38 -13.89
CA LEU A 179 0.37 -17.25 -12.72
C LEU A 179 0.92 -18.61 -13.14
N GLU A 180 0.34 -19.25 -14.15
CA GLU A 180 0.79 -20.54 -14.69
C GLU A 180 2.24 -20.47 -15.21
N LEU A 181 2.61 -19.36 -15.86
CA LEU A 181 3.97 -19.12 -16.30
C LEU A 181 4.96 -18.98 -15.13
N TYR A 182 4.57 -18.32 -14.04
CA TYR A 182 5.45 -18.04 -12.90
C TYR A 182 5.57 -19.20 -11.89
N VAL A 183 4.49 -19.95 -11.65
CA VAL A 183 4.39 -20.98 -10.59
C VAL A 183 5.52 -22.02 -10.60
N PRO A 184 6.00 -22.52 -11.74
CA PRO A 184 7.15 -23.43 -11.79
C PRO A 184 8.44 -22.83 -11.20
N HIS A 185 8.52 -21.51 -11.09
CA HIS A 185 9.68 -20.74 -10.63
C HIS A 185 9.39 -19.98 -9.32
N ARG A 186 8.46 -20.49 -8.49
CA ARG A 186 8.08 -19.83 -7.24
C ARG A 186 9.30 -19.62 -6.34
N GLY A 187 9.44 -18.40 -5.80
CA GLY A 187 10.57 -17.99 -4.97
C GLY A 187 11.78 -17.49 -5.76
N GLU A 188 11.75 -17.54 -7.10
CA GLU A 188 12.76 -16.92 -7.93
C GLU A 188 12.27 -15.56 -8.45
N PRO A 189 13.04 -14.46 -8.25
CA PRO A 189 12.72 -13.18 -8.86
C PRO A 189 12.72 -13.30 -10.38
N SER A 190 11.68 -12.84 -11.06
CA SER A 190 11.57 -12.92 -12.52
C SER A 190 10.78 -11.76 -13.11
N THR A 191 10.97 -11.52 -14.40
CA THR A 191 10.16 -10.55 -15.16
C THR A 191 9.81 -11.09 -16.52
N ARG A 192 8.58 -10.86 -16.97
CA ARG A 192 8.16 -11.20 -18.33
C ARG A 192 8.63 -10.13 -19.30
N CYS A 193 9.43 -10.52 -20.29
CA CYS A 193 9.87 -9.60 -21.31
C CYS A 193 8.67 -9.10 -22.14
N HIS A 194 8.45 -7.79 -22.17
CA HIS A 194 7.30 -7.20 -22.87
C HIS A 194 7.35 -7.32 -24.41
N SER A 195 8.49 -7.74 -24.97
CA SER A 195 8.68 -7.91 -26.42
C SER A 195 8.47 -9.36 -26.87
N CYS A 196 9.22 -10.31 -26.29
CA CYS A 196 9.15 -11.73 -26.67
C CYS A 196 8.32 -12.62 -25.75
N ASN A 197 7.78 -12.09 -24.65
CA ASN A 197 7.00 -12.82 -23.61
C ASN A 197 7.77 -13.89 -22.82
N ASN A 198 9.07 -14.10 -23.08
CA ASN A 198 9.90 -15.02 -22.30
C ASN A 198 10.13 -14.50 -20.88
N LEU A 199 10.21 -15.41 -19.92
CA LEU A 199 10.65 -15.09 -18.56
C LEU A 199 12.16 -14.85 -18.52
N VAL A 200 12.52 -13.75 -17.87
CA VAL A 200 13.91 -13.39 -17.58
C VAL A 200 14.13 -13.58 -16.08
N PHE A 201 15.30 -14.10 -15.72
CA PHE A 201 15.71 -14.44 -14.36
C PHE A 201 17.08 -13.80 -14.06
N PRO A 202 17.44 -13.63 -12.77
CA PRO A 202 18.78 -13.20 -12.38
C PRO A 202 19.89 -14.08 -12.96
N SER A 203 19.64 -15.38 -13.14
CA SER A 203 20.63 -16.35 -13.63
C SER A 203 20.91 -16.26 -15.13
N ASN A 204 19.97 -15.73 -15.92
CA ASN A 204 20.10 -15.67 -17.38
C ASN A 204 20.31 -14.25 -17.93
N ILE A 205 20.36 -13.25 -17.05
CA ILE A 205 20.67 -11.87 -17.42
C ILE A 205 22.17 -11.62 -17.16
N GLU A 206 22.96 -11.41 -18.21
CA GLU A 206 24.42 -11.32 -18.14
C GLU A 206 24.92 -9.98 -17.54
N ALA A 207 24.45 -9.61 -16.35
CA ALA A 207 24.66 -8.29 -15.73
C ALA A 207 24.24 -7.07 -16.61
N THR A 208 23.61 -7.33 -17.76
CA THR A 208 23.03 -6.32 -18.63
C THR A 208 21.58 -6.04 -18.23
N LYS A 209 21.03 -4.90 -18.66
CA LYS A 209 19.59 -4.61 -18.50
C LYS A 209 18.75 -5.19 -19.64
N TYR A 210 19.28 -6.12 -20.43
CA TYR A 210 18.66 -6.57 -21.67
C TYR A 210 18.22 -8.03 -21.59
N CYS A 211 17.07 -8.33 -22.20
CA CYS A 211 16.52 -9.67 -22.30
C CYS A 211 17.46 -10.57 -23.12
N PRO A 212 17.87 -11.74 -22.62
CA PRO A 212 18.80 -12.63 -23.32
C PRO A 212 18.22 -13.22 -24.60
N PHE A 213 16.89 -13.22 -24.75
CA PHE A 213 16.20 -13.82 -25.90
C PHE A 213 15.99 -12.87 -27.08
N CYS A 214 15.83 -11.56 -26.83
CA CYS A 214 15.46 -10.59 -27.87
C CYS A 214 16.14 -9.22 -27.74
N GLY A 215 17.02 -9.02 -26.76
CA GLY A 215 17.78 -7.79 -26.58
C GLY A 215 16.98 -6.58 -26.08
N THR A 216 15.70 -6.72 -25.77
CA THR A 216 14.87 -5.62 -25.23
C THR A 216 15.23 -5.31 -23.78
N GLU A 217 15.25 -4.04 -23.39
CA GLU A 217 15.52 -3.66 -22.00
C GLU A 217 14.43 -4.22 -21.06
N VAL A 218 14.87 -4.89 -19.99
CA VAL A 218 14.03 -5.48 -18.95
C VAL A 218 14.59 -5.12 -17.57
N LYS A 219 13.70 -5.07 -16.57
CA LYS A 219 14.10 -4.79 -15.19
C LYS A 219 13.54 -5.86 -14.28
N LEU A 220 14.43 -6.58 -13.60
CA LEU A 220 14.05 -7.58 -12.61
C LEU A 220 13.74 -6.92 -11.26
N PRO A 221 12.82 -7.49 -10.47
CA PRO A 221 12.60 -7.10 -9.08
C PRO A 221 13.74 -7.66 -8.19
N GLN A 222 14.98 -7.24 -8.42
CA GLN A 222 16.13 -7.64 -7.60
C GLN A 222 16.34 -6.68 -6.43
N MET A 223 16.64 -7.23 -5.25
CA MET A 223 17.04 -6.38 -4.13
C MET A 223 18.31 -5.61 -4.53
N PRO A 224 18.41 -4.31 -4.20
CA PRO A 224 19.64 -3.59 -4.42
C PRO A 224 20.79 -4.25 -3.63
N GLU A 225 21.98 -4.32 -4.22
CA GLU A 225 23.16 -4.88 -3.53
C GLU A 225 23.53 -4.11 -2.26
N ARG A 226 23.17 -2.82 -2.21
CA ARG A 226 23.33 -1.95 -1.04
C ARG A 226 22.10 -1.07 -0.89
N GLU A 227 21.53 -1.06 0.31
CA GLU A 227 20.52 -0.08 0.67
C GLU A 227 21.16 1.30 0.81
N ALA A 228 20.48 2.33 0.30
CA ALA A 228 20.90 3.71 0.50
C ALA A 228 20.84 4.03 1.99
N LYS A 229 22.00 4.29 2.59
CA LYS A 229 22.08 4.67 4.00
C LYS A 229 21.68 6.14 4.13
N PRO A 230 20.79 6.49 5.07
CA PRO A 230 20.56 7.89 5.38
C PRO A 230 21.86 8.53 5.89
N VAL A 231 21.94 9.85 5.75
CA VAL A 231 23.05 10.66 6.26
C VAL A 231 22.49 11.80 7.12
N GLY A 232 23.34 12.39 7.96
CA GLY A 232 22.94 13.48 8.84
C GLY A 232 21.81 13.09 9.79
N ILE A 233 20.84 13.98 9.95
CA ILE A 233 19.73 13.82 10.91
C ILE A 233 18.84 12.64 10.59
N SER A 234 18.58 12.36 9.31
CA SER A 234 17.80 11.18 8.92
C SER A 234 18.48 9.89 9.40
N LYS A 235 19.82 9.85 9.47
CA LYS A 235 20.54 8.72 10.05
C LYS A 235 20.33 8.65 11.55
N THR A 236 20.43 9.78 12.25
CA THR A 236 20.18 9.84 13.69
C THR A 236 18.77 9.38 14.05
N VAL A 237 17.75 9.85 13.31
CA VAL A 237 16.35 9.43 13.49
C VAL A 237 16.18 7.93 13.31
N GLU A 238 16.79 7.35 12.27
CA GLU A 238 16.73 5.91 12.05
C GLU A 238 17.46 5.11 13.15
N GLU A 239 18.59 5.59 13.65
CA GLU A 239 19.30 4.99 14.78
C GLU A 239 18.48 5.03 16.07
N ILE A 240 17.79 6.15 16.33
CA ILE A 240 16.87 6.31 17.46
C ILE A 240 15.71 5.31 17.34
N LEU A 241 15.05 5.25 16.18
CA LEU A 241 13.94 4.33 15.92
C LEU A 241 14.34 2.87 16.14
N ASN A 242 15.51 2.50 15.64
CA ASN A 242 16.05 1.15 15.84
C ASN A 242 16.29 0.83 17.32
N GLU A 243 16.81 1.78 18.11
CA GLU A 243 17.02 1.60 19.55
C GLU A 243 15.71 1.54 20.34
N LEU A 244 14.66 2.21 19.86
CA LEU A 244 13.31 2.10 20.38
C LEU A 244 12.58 0.82 19.90
N GLY A 245 13.30 -0.11 19.27
CA GLY A 245 12.76 -1.40 18.84
C GLY A 245 11.85 -1.32 17.61
N LYS A 246 11.92 -0.24 16.84
CA LYS A 246 11.13 -0.06 15.62
C LYS A 246 11.89 -0.58 14.40
N ASP A 247 11.20 -1.31 13.54
CA ASP A 247 11.74 -1.69 12.23
C ASP A 247 11.83 -0.43 11.35
N VAL A 248 13.04 0.10 11.22
CA VAL A 248 13.34 1.32 10.46
C VAL A 248 12.89 1.21 9.00
N LYS A 249 13.11 0.04 8.39
CA LYS A 249 12.83 -0.17 6.98
C LYS A 249 11.33 -0.16 6.72
N LEU A 250 10.57 -0.76 7.64
CA LEU A 250 9.12 -0.70 7.65
C LEU A 250 8.57 0.69 8.00
N ALA A 251 9.26 1.41 8.88
CA ALA A 251 8.86 2.75 9.29
C ALA A 251 9.03 3.78 8.16
N ARG A 252 10.01 3.61 7.27
CA ARG A 252 10.35 4.58 6.23
C ARG A 252 9.21 4.76 5.21
N ASP A 253 8.63 5.97 5.18
CA ASP A 253 7.65 6.41 4.18
C ASP A 253 8.27 7.37 3.15
N GLY A 254 9.54 7.76 3.33
CA GLY A 254 10.33 8.57 2.40
C GLY A 254 11.71 8.89 3.00
N ASN A 255 12.54 9.65 2.29
CA ASN A 255 13.92 9.94 2.74
C ASN A 255 13.99 10.64 4.11
N ASN A 256 12.99 11.46 4.43
CA ASN A 256 12.89 12.23 5.67
C ASN A 256 11.53 12.02 6.35
N ASN A 257 10.86 10.90 6.06
CA ASN A 257 9.52 10.61 6.56
C ASN A 257 9.47 9.18 7.07
N TRP A 258 8.98 9.01 8.29
CA TRP A 258 8.76 7.71 8.91
C TRP A 258 7.36 7.67 9.54
N SER A 259 6.77 6.49 9.59
CA SER A 259 5.58 6.24 10.39
C SER A 259 5.72 4.96 11.20
N VAL A 260 5.35 5.05 12.47
CA VAL A 260 5.30 3.92 13.39
C VAL A 260 3.92 3.86 14.03
N LYS A 261 3.56 2.67 14.53
CA LYS A 261 2.35 2.44 15.31
C LYS A 261 2.75 2.15 16.76
N GLU A 262 2.04 2.77 17.68
CA GLU A 262 2.13 2.54 19.12
C GLU A 262 0.70 2.51 19.67
N GLY A 263 0.28 1.42 20.30
CA GLY A 263 -1.15 1.24 20.62
C GLY A 263 -2.03 1.29 19.36
N ALA A 264 -3.13 2.06 19.39
CA ALA A 264 -3.92 2.39 18.20
C ALA A 264 -3.42 3.66 17.49
N ALA A 265 -2.63 4.50 18.17
CA ALA A 265 -2.08 5.73 17.64
C ALA A 265 -1.07 5.51 16.49
N LYS A 266 -1.25 6.27 15.41
CA LYS A 266 -0.29 6.37 14.30
C LYS A 266 0.61 7.57 14.52
N ILE A 267 1.91 7.33 14.61
CA ILE A 267 2.92 8.37 14.84
C ILE A 267 3.67 8.62 13.55
N LYS A 268 3.66 9.87 13.08
CA LYS A 268 4.42 10.32 11.90
C LYS A 268 5.62 11.11 12.36
N ILE A 269 6.80 10.76 11.85
CA ILE A 269 8.04 11.48 12.11
C ILE A 269 8.50 12.09 10.79
N ASN A 270 8.75 13.39 10.78
CA ASN A 270 9.22 14.12 9.61
C ASN A 270 10.46 14.93 9.98
N TYR A 271 11.49 14.86 9.14
CA TYR A 271 12.59 15.82 9.17
C TYR A 271 12.40 16.86 8.06
N ASN A 272 12.29 18.12 8.46
CA ASN A 272 12.21 19.25 7.54
C ASN A 272 13.60 19.90 7.41
N PRO A 273 14.33 19.65 6.30
CA PRO A 273 15.67 20.20 6.12
C PRO A 273 15.67 21.70 5.79
N ASP A 274 14.55 22.26 5.33
CA ASP A 274 14.44 23.69 5.00
C ASP A 274 14.30 24.53 6.28
N ASN A 275 13.67 23.95 7.31
CA ASN A 275 13.41 24.61 8.59
C ASN A 275 14.22 24.02 9.76
N TYR A 276 15.09 23.03 9.48
CA TYR A 276 16.04 22.46 10.44
C TYR A 276 15.41 21.85 11.70
N PHE A 277 14.26 21.19 11.57
CA PHE A 277 13.63 20.50 12.70
C PHE A 277 13.08 19.13 12.33
N VAL A 278 13.02 18.27 13.34
CA VAL A 278 12.32 16.99 13.31
C VAL A 278 11.06 17.13 14.14
N ALA A 279 9.92 16.73 13.56
CA ALA A 279 8.63 16.68 14.22
C ALA A 279 8.16 15.23 14.36
N GLY A 280 7.53 14.93 15.49
CA GLY A 280 6.81 13.68 15.72
C GLY A 280 5.35 13.98 16.05
N ASP A 281 4.42 13.54 15.22
CA ASP A 281 2.98 13.76 15.37
C ASP A 281 2.26 12.42 15.61
N ALA A 282 1.76 12.21 16.82
CA ALA A 282 0.89 11.08 17.16
C ALA A 282 -0.57 11.46 16.96
N TYR A 283 -1.23 10.82 15.98
CA TYR A 283 -2.65 10.98 15.70
C TYR A 283 -3.43 10.04 16.62
N LEU A 284 -4.16 10.63 17.57
CA LEU A 284 -4.84 9.89 18.65
C LEU A 284 -6.27 9.53 18.21
N CYS A 285 -7.17 10.52 18.19
CA CYS A 285 -8.57 10.30 17.83
C CYS A 285 -9.14 11.43 16.97
N GLN A 286 -10.37 11.26 16.49
CA GLN A 286 -11.11 12.33 15.82
C GLN A 286 -11.95 13.13 16.81
N LEU A 287 -12.22 14.39 16.47
CA LEU A 287 -13.15 15.22 17.22
C LEU A 287 -14.54 14.56 17.28
N PRO A 288 -15.20 14.58 18.44
CA PRO A 288 -16.54 14.02 18.59
C PRO A 288 -17.53 14.79 17.71
N ALA A 289 -18.46 14.06 17.08
CA ALA A 289 -19.55 14.66 16.30
C ALA A 289 -20.57 15.40 17.19
N ASP A 290 -20.66 15.01 18.47
CA ASP A 290 -21.52 15.65 19.45
C ASP A 290 -20.90 16.98 19.93
N TYR A 291 -21.52 18.09 19.52
CA TYR A 291 -21.10 19.44 19.88
C TYR A 291 -21.04 19.68 21.39
N ALA A 292 -21.81 18.95 22.21
CA ALA A 292 -21.77 19.08 23.66
C ALA A 292 -20.42 18.63 24.27
N GLN A 293 -19.71 17.72 23.59
CA GLN A 293 -18.44 17.15 24.05
C GLN A 293 -17.22 17.98 23.65
N ILE A 294 -17.37 18.89 22.69
CA ILE A 294 -16.27 19.73 22.20
C ILE A 294 -15.72 20.63 23.30
N LYS A 295 -16.58 21.32 24.06
CA LYS A 295 -16.11 22.25 25.11
C LYS A 295 -15.35 21.50 26.23
N PRO A 296 -15.87 20.40 26.82
CA PRO A 296 -15.11 19.59 27.77
C PRO A 296 -13.78 19.08 27.22
N LEU A 297 -13.75 18.62 25.97
CA LEU A 297 -12.53 18.13 25.32
C LEU A 297 -11.47 19.24 25.23
N TYR A 298 -11.82 20.42 24.73
CA TYR A 298 -10.87 21.54 24.65
C TYR A 298 -10.33 21.95 26.03
N GLN A 299 -11.18 21.94 27.06
CA GLN A 299 -10.74 22.21 28.43
C GLN A 299 -9.79 21.12 28.95
N PHE A 300 -10.02 19.86 28.61
CA PHE A 300 -9.12 18.76 28.92
C PHE A 300 -7.76 18.96 28.24
N LEU A 301 -7.73 19.18 26.92
CA LEU A 301 -6.49 19.39 26.16
C LEU A 301 -5.66 20.55 26.74
N LEU A 302 -6.30 21.68 27.06
CA LEU A 302 -5.60 22.84 27.64
C LEU A 302 -5.02 22.55 29.03
N LYS A 303 -5.73 21.77 29.86
CA LYS A 303 -5.23 21.38 31.19
C LYS A 303 -4.07 20.41 31.09
N GLU A 304 -4.12 19.47 30.16
CA GLU A 304 -3.05 18.50 29.94
C GLU A 304 -1.80 19.18 29.36
N ASN A 305 -1.97 20.12 28.41
CA ASN A 305 -0.85 20.93 27.89
C ASN A 305 -0.13 21.75 28.96
N TYR A 306 -0.77 22.08 30.08
CA TYR A 306 -0.10 22.75 31.20
C TYR A 306 0.83 21.80 31.99
N LYS A 307 0.64 20.49 31.85
CA LYS A 307 1.42 19.45 32.54
C LYS A 307 2.50 18.82 31.66
N LEU A 308 2.32 18.89 30.34
CA LEU A 308 3.28 18.38 29.37
C LEU A 308 4.42 19.40 29.20
N ASP A 309 5.65 18.90 29.10
CA ASP A 309 6.83 19.76 28.96
C ASP A 309 7.23 19.86 27.47
N SER A 310 7.68 18.76 26.89
CA SER A 310 8.20 18.68 25.51
C SER A 310 7.14 18.30 24.46
N LEU A 311 5.91 18.05 24.89
CA LEU A 311 4.81 17.57 24.04
C LEU A 311 3.63 18.54 24.06
N VAL A 312 2.92 18.64 22.95
CA VAL A 312 1.76 19.52 22.81
C VAL A 312 0.59 18.78 22.19
N LEU A 313 -0.55 18.75 22.89
CA LEU A 313 -1.83 18.36 22.32
C LEU A 313 -2.41 19.51 21.50
N SER A 314 -2.83 19.20 20.28
CA SER A 314 -3.42 20.16 19.36
C SER A 314 -4.57 19.55 18.56
N CYS A 315 -5.40 20.40 17.96
CA CYS A 315 -6.42 19.98 17.01
C CYS A 315 -5.94 20.29 15.59
N VAL A 316 -5.63 19.25 14.81
CA VAL A 316 -5.24 19.39 13.40
C VAL A 316 -6.37 18.87 12.52
N ARG A 317 -7.08 19.81 11.88
CA ARG A 317 -8.33 19.55 11.15
C ARG A 317 -9.38 18.91 12.07
N GLN A 318 -9.69 17.63 11.88
CA GLN A 318 -10.63 16.88 12.71
C GLN A 318 -9.92 15.89 13.66
N ASN A 319 -8.60 15.94 13.77
CA ASN A 319 -7.85 15.00 14.61
C ASN A 319 -7.28 15.70 15.85
N ILE A 320 -7.30 14.99 16.97
CA ILE A 320 -6.49 15.32 18.14
C ILE A 320 -5.10 14.71 17.92
N VAL A 321 -4.08 15.55 18.02
CA VAL A 321 -2.69 15.18 17.73
C VAL A 321 -1.81 15.58 18.91
N LEU A 322 -0.98 14.67 19.37
CA LEU A 322 0.10 14.92 20.31
C LEU A 322 1.40 15.08 19.52
N SER A 323 2.04 16.24 19.62
CA SER A 323 3.20 16.58 18.79
C SER A 323 4.43 16.87 19.65
N CYS A 324 5.61 16.52 19.14
CA CYS A 324 6.92 16.95 19.63
C CYS A 324 7.71 17.58 18.48
N ILE A 325 8.59 18.54 18.79
CA ILE A 325 9.50 19.16 17.82
C ILE A 325 10.88 19.29 18.47
N MET A 326 11.92 18.99 17.70
CA MET A 326 13.31 19.20 18.08
C MET A 326 14.09 19.76 16.90
N TYR A 327 14.88 20.81 17.12
CA TYR A 327 15.78 21.32 16.10
C TYR A 327 16.88 20.31 15.81
N ASP A 328 17.33 20.23 14.57
CA ASP A 328 18.34 19.26 14.16
C ASP A 328 19.68 19.42 14.90
N LEU A 329 20.06 20.65 15.23
CA LEU A 329 21.24 20.98 16.03
C LEU A 329 21.21 20.37 17.43
N ASP A 330 20.01 20.18 17.99
CA ASP A 330 19.78 19.63 19.32
C ASP A 330 19.49 18.11 19.28
N MET A 331 19.31 17.55 18.08
CA MET A 331 18.97 16.14 17.87
C MET A 331 20.21 15.24 18.02
N THR A 332 20.61 15.01 19.27
CA THR A 332 21.49 13.89 19.63
C THR A 332 20.70 12.60 19.69
N LYS A 333 21.41 11.46 19.66
CA LYS A 333 20.79 10.15 19.76
C LYS A 333 20.06 10.00 21.11
N GLU A 334 20.69 10.44 22.20
CA GLU A 334 20.16 10.35 23.56
C GLU A 334 18.91 11.22 23.73
N ALA A 335 18.98 12.50 23.32
CA ALA A 335 17.85 13.43 23.42
C ALA A 335 16.68 12.99 22.54
N GLY A 336 16.95 12.52 21.32
CA GLY A 336 15.92 12.02 20.43
C GLY A 336 15.27 10.72 20.93
N ILE A 337 16.03 9.82 21.57
CA ILE A 337 15.48 8.63 22.25
C ILE A 337 14.52 9.04 23.36
N GLU A 338 14.91 9.97 24.22
CA GLU A 338 14.08 10.45 25.32
C GLU A 338 12.78 11.07 24.78
N MET A 339 12.89 11.98 23.81
CA MET A 339 11.75 12.65 23.19
C MET A 339 10.78 11.66 22.54
N PHE A 340 11.26 10.76 21.67
CA PHE A 340 10.37 9.81 20.99
C PHE A 340 9.82 8.74 21.93
N ARG A 341 10.58 8.32 22.95
CA ARG A 341 10.06 7.41 23.98
C ARG A 341 8.92 8.06 24.75
N GLU A 342 9.06 9.32 25.15
CA GLU A 342 8.00 10.07 25.82
C GLU A 342 6.78 10.20 24.92
N LEU A 343 6.98 10.60 23.65
CA LEU A 343 5.89 10.69 22.67
C LEU A 343 5.14 9.36 22.52
N PHE A 344 5.85 8.24 22.39
CA PHE A 344 5.25 6.93 22.20
C PHE A 344 4.43 6.50 23.42
N GLN A 345 4.99 6.65 24.62
CA GLN A 345 4.31 6.30 25.87
C GLN A 345 3.08 7.18 26.12
N LYS A 346 3.18 8.49 25.84
CA LYS A 346 2.08 9.43 26.03
C LYS A 346 1.01 9.28 24.96
N ALA A 347 1.39 8.93 23.73
CA ALA A 347 0.44 8.60 22.69
C ALA A 347 -0.45 7.44 23.13
N ASP A 348 0.15 6.32 23.56
CA ASP A 348 -0.60 5.15 24.06
C ASP A 348 -1.48 5.49 25.28
N TYR A 349 -0.97 6.30 26.21
CA TYR A 349 -1.74 6.76 27.38
C TYR A 349 -2.98 7.58 26.98
N TYR A 350 -2.83 8.57 26.09
CA TYR A 350 -3.94 9.45 25.71
C TYR A 350 -4.92 8.78 24.74
N ASP A 351 -4.43 7.84 23.91
CA ASP A 351 -5.26 7.01 23.04
C ASP A 351 -6.36 6.30 23.85
N ASN A 352 -5.98 5.69 24.97
CA ASN A 352 -6.92 5.01 25.90
C ASN A 352 -7.89 5.95 26.65
N ILE A 353 -7.61 7.25 26.72
CA ILE A 353 -8.43 8.24 27.45
C ILE A 353 -9.40 8.96 26.53
N LEU A 354 -9.02 9.10 25.26
CA LEU A 354 -9.74 9.88 24.27
C LEU A 354 -10.61 9.03 23.34
N GLU A 355 -10.42 7.70 23.30
CA GLU A 355 -11.45 6.74 22.85
C GLU A 355 -12.69 6.79 23.75
#